data_AF-A0A3Q3GPX5-F1
#
_entry.id   AF-A0A3Q3GPX5-F1
#
_cell.length_a   1.000
_cell.length_b   1.000
_cell.length_c   1.000
_cell.angle_alpha   90.00
_cell.angle_beta   90.00
_cell.angle_gamma   90.00
#
_symmetry.space_group_name_H-M   'P 1'
#
loop_
_entity.id
_entity.type
_entity.pdbx_description
1 polymer ?
#
loop_
_entity_poly.entity_id
_entity_poly.type
_entity_poly.pdbx_seq_one_letter_code
_entity_poly.pdbx_strand_id
1 'polypeptide(L)'
;APACVCDPGFSGPDCSQGGCPDNCNNRGRCVNGQCVCDSGFTGPSCSDKSCPGNCNNRGRCINGQCACNPGFAPPDCSKRACPDNCNNQGRCVNGKCVCDNGFTGADCSETGCPGNCNNRGRCVDGECVCNEGFGGPDCLEIICPNDCYDRGRCVNGQKEVSILAPWGHLPQTRWLDA
;
A
#
# COMPACT_ATOMS: atom_id res chain seq x y z
N ALA A 1 31.50 53.71 29.32
CA ALA A 1 31.80 52.71 30.36
C ALA A 1 32.38 51.47 29.68
N PRO A 2 33.32 50.75 30.29
CA PRO A 2 33.76 49.45 29.77
C PRO A 2 32.57 48.47 29.77
N ALA A 3 32.46 47.66 28.72
CA ALA A 3 31.46 46.61 28.58
C ALA A 3 32.16 45.25 28.43
N CYS A 4 31.63 44.22 29.08
CA CYS A 4 32.17 42.86 29.00
C CYS A 4 31.83 42.23 27.64
N VAL A 5 32.80 41.57 27.02
CA VAL A 5 32.58 40.64 25.91
C VAL A 5 32.55 39.25 26.52
N CYS A 6 31.43 38.54 26.37
CA CYS A 6 31.24 37.24 27.00
C CYS A 6 31.76 36.10 26.12
N ASP A 7 32.26 35.05 26.77
CA ASP A 7 32.59 33.78 26.11
C ASP A 7 31.32 33.12 25.54
N PRO A 8 31.44 32.25 24.51
CA PRO A 8 30.31 31.53 23.95
C PRO A 8 29.49 30.80 25.04
N GLY A 9 28.17 31.01 25.04
CA GLY A 9 27.28 30.44 26.05
C GLY A 9 27.17 31.23 27.35
N PHE A 10 27.71 32.45 27.42
CA PHE A 10 27.52 33.38 28.53
C PHE A 10 26.92 34.70 28.06
N SER A 11 26.16 35.36 28.94
CA SER A 11 25.43 36.58 28.63
C SER A 11 25.26 37.47 29.87
N GLY A 12 24.72 38.67 29.64
CA GLY A 12 24.51 39.67 30.70
C GLY A 12 25.63 40.71 30.78
N PRO A 13 25.45 41.77 31.59
CA PRO A 13 26.37 42.91 31.68
C PRO A 13 27.73 42.53 32.30
N ASP A 14 27.80 41.40 33.00
CA ASP A 14 28.96 40.86 33.71
C ASP A 14 29.27 39.41 33.32
N CYS A 15 28.61 38.88 32.26
CA CYS A 15 28.74 37.50 31.81
C CYS A 15 28.39 36.42 32.86
N SER A 16 27.69 36.79 33.94
CA SER A 16 27.29 35.85 35.01
C SER A 16 26.10 34.95 34.64
N GLN A 17 25.39 35.30 33.57
CA GLN A 17 24.19 34.57 33.14
C GLN A 17 24.58 33.49 32.14
N GLY A 18 24.21 32.24 32.43
CA GLY A 18 24.30 31.15 31.46
C GLY A 18 23.47 31.50 30.22
N GLY A 19 24.15 31.78 29.12
CA GLY A 19 23.56 31.93 27.80
C GLY A 19 23.11 30.57 27.26
N CYS A 20 22.32 30.59 26.20
CA CYS A 20 21.89 29.35 25.58
C CYS A 20 23.05 28.65 24.84
N PRO A 21 23.13 27.31 24.89
CA PRO A 21 24.18 26.55 24.22
C PRO A 21 24.16 26.82 22.72
N ASP A 22 25.33 27.11 22.14
CA ASP A 22 25.55 27.47 20.73
C ASP A 22 24.60 28.55 20.18
N ASN A 23 24.09 29.44 21.04
CA ASN A 23 23.05 30.41 20.68
C ASN A 23 21.84 29.76 19.99
N CYS A 24 21.44 28.57 20.46
CA CYS A 24 20.37 27.75 19.88
C CYS A 24 20.57 27.46 18.38
N ASN A 25 21.82 27.44 17.89
CA ASN A 25 22.18 27.28 16.48
C ASN A 25 21.43 28.24 15.53
N ASN A 26 20.94 29.38 16.03
CA ASN A 26 20.03 30.29 15.34
C ASN A 26 18.75 29.60 14.78
N ARG A 27 18.29 28.55 15.45
CA ARG A 27 17.12 27.72 15.10
C ARG A 27 16.15 27.60 16.27
N GLY A 28 16.03 28.68 17.04
CA GLY A 28 15.18 28.74 18.21
C GLY A 28 15.37 30.03 18.99
N ARG A 29 14.56 30.17 20.04
CA ARG A 29 14.60 31.30 20.97
C ARG A 29 15.26 30.89 22.27
N CYS A 30 16.21 31.70 22.75
CA CYS A 30 16.77 31.54 24.07
C CYS A 30 15.80 32.05 25.15
N VAL A 31 15.45 31.20 26.11
CA VAL A 31 14.56 31.52 27.23
C VAL A 31 15.18 31.01 28.52
N ASN A 32 15.61 31.91 29.41
CA ASN A 32 16.21 31.57 30.70
C ASN A 32 17.38 30.56 30.60
N GLY A 33 18.26 30.72 29.59
CA GLY A 33 19.40 29.82 29.37
C GLY A 33 19.06 28.48 28.69
N GLN A 34 17.79 28.25 28.32
CA GLN A 34 17.35 27.07 27.59
C GLN A 34 16.82 27.43 26.20
N CYS A 35 17.12 26.59 25.21
CA CYS A 35 16.63 26.79 23.85
C CYS A 35 15.21 26.25 23.67
N VAL A 36 14.32 27.09 23.14
CA VAL A 36 13.02 26.70 22.60
C VAL A 36 13.17 26.64 21.08
N CYS A 37 13.23 25.42 20.53
CA CYS A 37 13.55 25.21 19.12
C CYS A 37 12.41 25.56 18.17
N ASP A 38 12.78 26.02 16.98
CA ASP A 38 11.87 26.21 15.86
C ASP A 38 11.33 24.86 15.35
N SER A 39 10.20 24.90 14.64
CA SER A 39 9.61 23.70 14.05
C SER A 39 10.62 22.94 13.17
N GLY A 40 10.75 21.64 13.42
CA GLY A 40 11.70 20.79 12.69
C GLY A 40 13.07 20.65 13.36
N PHE A 41 13.30 21.30 14.50
CA PHE A 41 14.54 21.16 15.29
C PHE A 41 14.26 20.71 16.73
N THR A 42 15.26 20.10 17.35
CA THR A 42 15.21 19.55 18.71
C THR A 42 16.60 19.53 19.33
N GLY A 43 16.68 19.08 20.58
CA GLY A 43 17.92 19.00 21.35
C GLY A 43 18.24 20.30 22.11
N PRO A 44 19.23 20.26 23.02
CA PRO A 44 19.51 21.35 23.96
C PRO A 44 19.92 22.68 23.29
N SER A 45 20.53 22.61 22.10
CA SER A 45 20.96 23.76 21.30
C SER A 45 20.25 23.88 19.96
N CYS A 46 19.16 23.13 19.72
CA CYS A 46 18.43 23.10 18.45
C CYS A 46 19.27 22.74 17.21
N SER A 47 20.40 22.05 17.43
CA SER A 47 21.25 21.52 16.35
C SER A 47 20.57 20.40 15.57
N ASP A 48 19.78 19.60 16.26
CA ASP A 48 19.29 18.32 15.76
C ASP A 48 17.99 18.52 15.00
N LYS A 49 17.84 17.84 13.86
CA LYS A 49 16.57 17.83 13.12
C LYS A 49 15.58 16.91 13.82
N SER A 50 14.37 17.39 14.04
CA SER A 50 13.25 16.59 14.51
C SER A 50 12.84 15.55 13.47
N CYS A 51 12.42 14.37 13.93
CA CYS A 51 11.89 13.31 13.08
C CYS A 51 10.37 13.19 13.21
N PRO A 52 9.66 12.76 12.15
CA PRO A 52 8.22 12.56 12.20
C PRO A 52 7.85 11.52 13.26
N GLY A 53 6.90 11.87 14.14
CA GLY A 53 6.41 10.98 15.20
C GLY A 53 7.48 10.46 16.15
N ASN A 54 8.65 11.10 16.25
CA ASN A 54 9.84 10.57 16.93
C ASN A 54 10.15 9.12 16.54
N CYS A 55 9.96 8.80 15.25
CA CYS A 55 10.11 7.45 14.70
C CYS A 55 9.27 6.38 15.42
N ASN A 56 8.16 6.79 16.06
CA ASN A 56 7.26 5.96 16.86
C ASN A 56 7.99 5.06 17.88
N ASN A 57 9.16 5.47 18.36
CA ASN A 57 10.07 4.67 19.20
C ASN A 57 10.45 3.30 18.59
N ARG A 58 10.38 3.19 17.26
CA ARG A 58 10.65 1.98 16.46
C ARG A 58 11.73 2.23 15.40
N GLY A 59 12.62 3.18 15.67
CA GLY A 59 13.71 3.53 14.78
C GLY A 59 14.62 4.59 15.41
N ARG A 60 15.66 4.94 14.68
CA ARG A 60 16.60 6.00 15.05
C ARG A 60 16.35 7.23 14.18
N CYS A 61 16.32 8.41 14.80
CA CYS A 61 16.29 9.67 14.06
C CYS A 61 17.69 9.99 13.54
N ILE A 62 17.84 10.12 12.22
CA ILE A 62 19.09 10.44 11.54
C ILE A 62 18.81 11.62 10.60
N ASN A 63 19.34 12.80 10.94
CA ASN A 63 19.20 14.01 10.12
C ASN A 63 17.73 14.35 9.73
N GLY A 64 16.77 14.09 10.62
CA GLY A 64 15.34 14.36 10.39
C GLY A 64 14.58 13.24 9.66
N GLN A 65 15.25 12.13 9.34
CA GLN A 65 14.64 10.93 8.77
C GLN A 65 14.70 9.75 9.75
N CYS A 66 13.68 8.90 9.74
CA CYS A 66 13.65 7.72 10.57
C CYS A 66 14.31 6.52 9.88
N ALA A 67 15.41 6.05 10.45
CA ALA A 67 15.96 4.74 10.17
C ALA A 67 15.20 3.70 11.02
N CYS A 68 14.19 3.07 10.42
CA CYS A 68 13.30 2.15 11.12
C CYS A 68 13.98 0.83 11.51
N ASN A 69 13.54 0.26 12.62
CA ASN A 69 13.89 -1.10 13.03
C ASN A 69 13.36 -2.11 11.99
N PRO A 70 13.97 -3.31 11.89
CA PRO A 70 13.48 -4.36 11.00
C PRO A 70 11.98 -4.63 11.16
N GLY A 71 11.28 -4.70 10.03
CA GLY A 71 9.83 -4.93 9.98
C GLY A 71 8.95 -3.67 10.11
N PHE A 72 9.53 -2.47 10.17
CA PHE A 72 8.80 -1.20 10.14
C PHE A 72 9.14 -0.36 8.91
N ALA A 73 8.15 0.36 8.40
CA ALA A 73 8.26 1.15 7.18
C ALA A 73 8.39 2.65 7.48
N PRO A 74 9.13 3.39 6.63
CA PRO A 74 9.11 4.86 6.62
C PRO A 74 7.69 5.44 6.40
N PRO A 75 7.46 6.75 6.65
CA PRO A 75 8.45 7.75 7.06
C PRO A 75 8.70 7.85 8.57
N ASP A 76 7.82 7.28 9.40
CA ASP A 76 7.83 7.47 10.86
C ASP A 76 7.89 6.14 11.65
N CYS A 77 8.05 5.00 10.98
CA CYS A 77 8.08 3.67 11.60
C CYS A 77 6.78 3.25 12.31
N SER A 78 5.66 3.91 12.03
CA SER A 78 4.33 3.52 12.56
C SER A 78 3.81 2.23 11.93
N LYS A 79 4.05 2.05 10.63
CA LYS A 79 3.54 0.94 9.82
C LYS A 79 4.51 -0.23 9.78
N ARG A 80 3.97 -1.46 9.71
CA ARG A 80 4.77 -2.65 9.40
C ARG A 80 5.23 -2.61 7.95
N ALA A 81 6.49 -2.96 7.71
CA ALA A 81 7.01 -3.16 6.37
C ALA A 81 6.45 -4.45 5.77
N CYS A 82 6.19 -4.42 4.47
CA CYS A 82 5.87 -5.60 3.67
C CYS A 82 7.10 -6.02 2.85
N PRO A 83 7.24 -7.32 2.53
CA PRO A 83 8.31 -7.81 1.67
C PRO A 83 8.23 -7.10 0.31
N ASP A 84 9.38 -6.57 -0.14
CA ASP A 84 9.57 -5.87 -1.41
C ASP A 84 8.48 -4.84 -1.77
N ASN A 85 7.89 -4.21 -0.75
CA ASN A 85 6.74 -3.30 -0.91
C ASN A 85 5.59 -3.90 -1.75
N CYS A 86 5.37 -5.20 -1.60
CA CYS A 86 4.41 -5.97 -2.40
C CYS A 86 4.63 -5.85 -3.91
N ASN A 87 5.87 -5.64 -4.36
CA ASN A 87 6.28 -5.39 -5.75
C ASN A 87 5.46 -4.31 -6.47
N ASN A 88 4.79 -3.43 -5.72
CA ASN A 88 3.78 -2.49 -6.23
C ASN A 88 2.62 -3.17 -6.99
N GLN A 89 2.35 -4.44 -6.69
CA GLN A 89 1.31 -5.31 -7.27
C GLN A 89 0.33 -5.78 -6.18
N GLY A 90 0.13 -4.95 -5.16
CA GLY A 90 -0.77 -5.24 -4.06
C GLY A 90 -0.73 -4.21 -2.96
N ARG A 91 -1.57 -4.42 -1.94
CA ARG A 91 -1.67 -3.58 -0.76
C ARG A 91 -0.98 -4.22 0.45
N CYS A 92 -0.11 -3.45 1.10
CA CYS A 92 0.46 -3.85 2.38
C CYS A 92 -0.56 -3.71 3.52
N VAL A 93 -0.87 -4.81 4.21
CA VAL A 93 -1.80 -4.87 5.34
C VAL A 93 -1.12 -5.57 6.51
N ASN A 94 -0.79 -4.81 7.55
CA ASN A 94 -0.14 -5.33 8.77
C ASN A 94 1.14 -6.14 8.51
N GLY A 95 1.92 -5.77 7.49
CA GLY A 95 3.17 -6.45 7.13
C GLY A 95 2.99 -7.69 6.25
N LYS A 96 1.78 -7.92 5.72
CA LYS A 96 1.50 -8.93 4.70
C LYS A 96 0.97 -8.27 3.43
N CYS A 97 1.31 -8.83 2.28
CA CYS A 97 0.79 -8.36 1.01
C CYS A 97 -0.57 -8.98 0.71
N VAL A 98 -1.50 -8.13 0.27
CA VAL A 98 -2.75 -8.53 -0.36
C VAL A 98 -2.59 -8.18 -1.84
N CYS A 99 -2.37 -9.19 -2.67
CA CYS A 99 -2.03 -8.99 -4.08
C CYS A 99 -3.23 -8.53 -4.91
N ASP A 100 -2.94 -7.73 -5.93
CA ASP A 100 -3.90 -7.35 -6.94
C ASP A 100 -4.24 -8.56 -7.83
N ASN A 101 -5.35 -8.49 -8.58
CA ASN A 101 -5.77 -9.59 -9.46
C ASN A 101 -4.67 -9.92 -10.48
N GLY A 102 -4.34 -11.20 -10.61
CA GLY A 102 -3.27 -11.69 -11.49
C GLY A 102 -1.88 -11.73 -10.84
N PHE A 103 -1.76 -11.44 -9.54
CA PHE A 103 -0.50 -11.55 -8.81
C PHE A 103 -0.64 -12.42 -7.56
N THR A 104 0.41 -13.19 -7.25
CA THR A 104 0.48 -14.12 -6.12
C THR A 104 1.84 -14.08 -5.45
N GLY A 105 2.02 -14.91 -4.42
CA GLY A 105 3.26 -14.96 -3.64
C GLY A 105 3.22 -14.06 -2.40
N ALA A 106 4.26 -14.15 -1.58
CA ALA A 106 4.34 -13.42 -0.30
C ALA A 106 4.50 -11.90 -0.47
N ASP A 107 5.07 -11.50 -1.60
CA ASP A 107 5.39 -10.13 -2.00
C ASP A 107 4.71 -9.72 -3.32
N CYS A 108 3.78 -10.53 -3.82
CA CYS A 108 3.07 -10.32 -5.09
C CYS A 108 3.94 -10.37 -6.36
N SER A 109 5.18 -10.86 -6.30
CA SER A 109 6.06 -10.93 -7.48
C SER A 109 5.68 -12.02 -8.49
N GLU A 110 4.87 -12.98 -8.09
CA GLU A 110 4.51 -14.13 -8.93
C GLU A 110 3.29 -13.81 -9.79
N THR A 111 3.34 -14.17 -11.07
CA THR A 111 2.19 -14.02 -11.97
C THR A 111 1.16 -15.11 -11.68
N GLY A 112 -0.01 -14.71 -11.22
CA GLY A 112 -1.21 -15.55 -11.17
C GLY A 112 -2.11 -15.30 -12.37
N CYS A 113 -3.17 -16.09 -12.49
CA CYS A 113 -4.14 -15.84 -13.55
C CYS A 113 -5.10 -14.70 -13.20
N PRO A 114 -5.47 -13.85 -14.18
CA PRO A 114 -6.42 -12.77 -13.97
C PRO A 114 -7.76 -13.32 -13.45
N GLY A 115 -8.32 -12.65 -12.45
CA GLY A 115 -9.59 -13.02 -11.82
C GLY A 115 -9.61 -14.44 -11.21
N ASN A 116 -8.45 -15.09 -11.03
CA ASN A 116 -8.36 -16.53 -10.72
C ASN A 116 -9.22 -17.38 -11.67
N CYS A 117 -9.23 -17.00 -12.96
CA CYS A 117 -10.08 -17.57 -14.00
C CYS A 117 -11.58 -17.60 -13.64
N ASN A 118 -12.04 -16.68 -12.78
CA ASN A 118 -13.39 -16.61 -12.22
C ASN A 118 -13.92 -17.95 -11.66
N ASN A 119 -13.01 -18.86 -11.26
CA ASN A 119 -13.30 -20.25 -10.92
C ASN A 119 -14.04 -21.03 -12.04
N ARG A 120 -13.91 -20.59 -13.29
CA ARG A 120 -14.50 -21.11 -14.54
C ARG A 120 -13.44 -21.58 -15.52
N GLY A 121 -12.25 -21.92 -15.02
CA GLY A 121 -11.13 -22.39 -15.81
C GLY A 121 -9.98 -22.86 -14.93
N ARG A 122 -8.90 -23.30 -15.55
CA ARG A 122 -7.64 -23.63 -14.89
C ARG A 122 -6.58 -22.61 -15.24
N CYS A 123 -5.85 -22.15 -14.23
CA CYS A 123 -4.68 -21.32 -14.43
C CYS A 123 -3.49 -22.17 -14.92
N VAL A 124 -2.89 -21.80 -16.05
CA VAL A 124 -1.70 -22.45 -16.62
C VAL A 124 -0.72 -21.36 -17.03
N ASP A 125 0.44 -21.28 -16.39
CA ASP A 125 1.50 -20.31 -16.69
C ASP A 125 1.04 -18.84 -16.77
N GLY A 126 0.08 -18.44 -15.94
CA GLY A 126 -0.48 -17.08 -15.90
C GLY A 126 -1.62 -16.83 -16.88
N GLU A 127 -1.97 -17.80 -17.73
CA GLU A 127 -3.10 -17.74 -18.65
C GLU A 127 -4.25 -18.65 -18.20
N CYS A 128 -5.48 -18.18 -18.41
CA CYS A 128 -6.66 -18.97 -18.11
C CYS A 128 -7.03 -19.90 -19.26
N VAL A 129 -7.03 -21.21 -18.98
CA VAL A 129 -7.67 -22.22 -19.83
C VAL A 129 -9.11 -22.37 -19.35
N CYS A 130 -10.06 -21.78 -20.08
CA CYS A 130 -11.46 -21.73 -19.67
C CYS A 130 -12.18 -23.06 -19.83
N ASN A 131 -13.12 -23.31 -18.92
CA ASN A 131 -14.06 -24.42 -19.03
C ASN A 131 -15.00 -24.17 -20.22
N GLU A 132 -15.61 -25.24 -20.72
CA GLU A 132 -16.59 -25.18 -21.80
C GLU A 132 -17.71 -24.16 -21.51
N GLY A 133 -18.05 -23.35 -22.50
CA GLY A 133 -19.06 -22.29 -22.38
C GLY A 133 -18.54 -20.98 -21.79
N PHE A 134 -17.25 -20.86 -21.49
CA PHE A 134 -16.62 -19.64 -20.97
C PHE A 134 -15.39 -19.21 -21.77
N GLY A 135 -15.08 -17.92 -21.74
CA GLY A 135 -13.85 -17.38 -22.27
C GLY A 135 -13.56 -15.95 -21.86
N GLY A 136 -12.75 -15.27 -22.67
CA GLY A 136 -12.05 -14.07 -22.26
C GLY A 136 -10.80 -14.41 -21.42
N PRO A 137 -9.99 -13.39 -21.09
CA PRO A 137 -8.69 -13.57 -20.41
C PRO A 137 -8.81 -14.17 -19.00
N ASP A 138 -9.96 -14.03 -18.35
CA ASP A 138 -10.25 -14.50 -17.00
C ASP A 138 -11.47 -15.45 -16.92
N CYS A 139 -11.97 -15.96 -18.05
CA CYS A 139 -13.16 -16.83 -18.12
C CYS A 139 -14.47 -16.19 -17.59
N LEU A 140 -14.56 -14.86 -17.57
CA LEU A 140 -15.78 -14.17 -17.18
C LEU A 140 -16.87 -14.26 -18.25
N GLU A 141 -16.47 -14.23 -19.53
CA GLU A 141 -17.37 -14.18 -20.67
C GLU A 141 -18.05 -15.52 -20.87
N ILE A 142 -19.36 -15.52 -21.13
CA ILE A 142 -20.10 -16.73 -21.53
C ILE A 142 -20.01 -16.83 -23.05
N ILE A 143 -19.42 -17.91 -23.56
CA ILE A 143 -19.34 -18.18 -25.00
C ILE A 143 -20.32 -19.28 -25.35
N CYS A 144 -20.99 -19.14 -26.48
CA CYS A 144 -22.02 -20.05 -26.94
C CYS A 144 -21.56 -20.68 -28.26
N PRO A 145 -21.77 -21.99 -28.47
CA PRO A 145 -21.40 -22.65 -29.71
C PRO A 145 -22.02 -21.92 -30.91
N ASN A 146 -21.15 -21.43 -31.81
CA ASN A 146 -21.53 -20.68 -33.02
C ASN A 146 -22.48 -19.50 -32.76
N ASP A 147 -22.41 -18.85 -31.58
CA ASP A 147 -23.33 -17.79 -31.17
C ASP A 147 -24.82 -18.18 -31.31
N CYS A 148 -25.12 -19.47 -31.03
CA CYS A 148 -26.43 -20.06 -31.27
C CYS A 148 -26.96 -19.87 -32.71
N TYR A 149 -26.08 -19.65 -33.69
CA TYR A 149 -26.37 -19.25 -35.07
C TYR A 149 -27.36 -18.07 -35.17
N ASP A 150 -27.32 -17.13 -34.22
CA ASP A 150 -28.27 -16.01 -34.11
C ASP A 150 -29.74 -16.43 -33.96
N ARG A 151 -30.00 -17.70 -33.60
CA ARG A 151 -31.34 -18.34 -33.63
C ARG A 151 -31.74 -18.94 -32.29
N GLY A 152 -31.18 -18.46 -31.18
CA GLY A 152 -31.51 -18.97 -29.85
C GLY A 152 -31.02 -18.05 -28.74
N ARG A 153 -31.35 -18.42 -27.50
CA ARG A 153 -30.84 -17.77 -26.30
C ARG A 153 -29.76 -18.65 -25.69
N CYS A 154 -28.64 -18.04 -25.33
CA CYS A 154 -27.58 -18.72 -24.62
C CYS A 154 -27.81 -18.67 -23.12
N VAL A 155 -27.75 -19.83 -22.47
CA VAL A 155 -27.93 -19.98 -21.03
C VAL A 155 -26.84 -20.91 -20.50
N ASN A 156 -26.00 -20.41 -19.59
CA ASN A 156 -24.85 -21.14 -19.01
C ASN A 156 -23.91 -21.78 -20.06
N GLY A 157 -23.65 -21.11 -21.18
CA GLY A 157 -22.77 -21.62 -22.24
C GLY A 157 -23.41 -22.66 -23.16
N GLN A 158 -24.70 -22.98 -22.97
CA GLN A 158 -25.45 -23.93 -23.79
C GLN A 158 -26.64 -23.25 -24.49
N LYS A 159 -27.03 -23.78 -25.66
CA LYS A 159 -28.21 -23.30 -26.38
C LYS A 159 -29.48 -23.79 -25.67
N GLU A 160 -30.29 -22.87 -25.19
CA GLU A 160 -31.63 -23.20 -24.70
C GLU A 160 -32.56 -23.45 -25.90
N VAL A 161 -33.11 -24.66 -26.01
CA VAL A 161 -34.13 -24.99 -27.00
C VAL A 161 -35.47 -25.14 -26.31
N SER A 162 -36.34 -24.14 -26.48
CA SER A 162 -37.73 -24.21 -26.05
C SER A 162 -38.49 -25.14 -27.00
N ILE A 163 -38.71 -26.39 -26.58
CA ILE A 163 -39.60 -27.30 -27.30
C ILE A 163 -41.03 -26.85 -26.98
N LEU A 164 -41.75 -26.33 -27.99
CA LEU A 164 -43.19 -26.12 -27.85
C LEU A 164 -43.86 -27.47 -27.64
N ALA A 165 -44.30 -27.75 -26.41
CA ALA A 165 -45.12 -28.91 -26.14
C ALA A 165 -46.43 -28.78 -26.95
N PRO A 166 -46.83 -29.79 -27.76
CA PRO A 166 -48.00 -29.67 -28.63
C PRO A 166 -49.33 -29.51 -27.86
N TRP A 167 -49.32 -29.64 -26.54
CA TRP A 167 -50.49 -29.50 -25.67
C TRP A 167 -50.11 -28.88 -24.32
N GLY A 168 -50.39 -27.60 -24.13
CA GLY A 168 -50.71 -26.93 -22.84
C GLY A 168 -49.85 -27.16 -21.58
N HIS A 169 -48.72 -27.85 -21.63
CA HIS A 169 -47.85 -28.08 -20.47
C HIS A 169 -46.67 -27.11 -20.47
N LEU A 170 -46.17 -26.82 -19.24
CA LEU A 170 -45.00 -26.00 -19.00
C LEU A 170 -43.85 -26.41 -19.95
N PRO A 171 -43.16 -25.46 -20.60
CA PRO A 171 -42.09 -25.77 -21.54
C PRO A 171 -41.03 -26.62 -20.85
N GLN A 172 -40.76 -27.82 -21.37
CA GLN A 172 -39.62 -28.61 -20.93
C GLN A 172 -38.35 -28.00 -21.54
N THR A 173 -37.49 -27.45 -20.70
CA THR A 173 -36.13 -27.07 -21.08
C THR A 173 -35.32 -28.35 -21.31
N ARG A 174 -34.87 -28.60 -22.54
CA ARG A 174 -33.93 -29.67 -22.84
C ARG A 174 -32.64 -29.05 -23.36
N TRP A 175 -31.55 -29.29 -22.64
CA TRP A 175 -30.20 -28.94 -23.07
C TRP A 175 -29.82 -29.89 -24.20
N LEU A 176 -29.48 -29.35 -25.37
CA LEU A 176 -28.94 -30.13 -26.47
C LEU A 176 -27.43 -29.88 -26.49
N ASP A 177 -26.67 -30.93 -26.21
CA ASP A 177 -25.24 -30.96 -26.53
C ASP A 177 -25.12 -30.95 -28.06
N ALA A 178 -24.18 -30.15 -28.58
CA ALA A 178 -23.92 -30.03 -30.01
C ALA A 178 -23.21 -31.28 -30.55
#